data_AF-A0AA39WQG8-F1
#
_entry.id   AF-A0AA39WQG8-F1
#
_cell.length_a   1.000
_cell.length_b   1.000
_cell.length_c   1.000
_cell.angle_alpha   90.00
_cell.angle_beta   90.00
_cell.angle_gamma   90.00
#
_symmetry.space_group_name_H-M   'P 1'
#
loop_
_entity.id
_entity.type
_entity.pdbx_description
1 polymer ?
#
loop_
_entity_poly.entity_id
_entity_poly.type
_entity_poly.pdbx_seq_one_letter_code
_entity_poly.pdbx_strand_id
1 'polypeptide(L)' 'MPKPDPAVIASQIEQLPFELFEPIFEALSFRDVIALAKYAGANSRLAAALETSPKWRDIWPTYKANEEDFQTLVS' A
#
# COMPACT_ATOMS: atom_id res chain seq x y z
N MET A 1 2.55 -3.85 23.22
CA MET A 1 1.50 -4.44 22.37
C MET A 1 2.17 -5.13 21.20
N PRO A 2 1.74 -6.33 20.79
CA PRO A 2 2.22 -6.91 19.54
C PRO A 2 1.91 -5.95 18.38
N LYS A 3 2.85 -5.78 17.44
CA LYS A 3 2.58 -5.02 16.23
C LYS A 3 1.47 -5.74 15.44
N PRO A 4 0.42 -5.03 14.99
CA PRO A 4 -0.61 -5.64 14.16
C PRO A 4 0.00 -6.21 12.88
N ASP A 5 -0.50 -7.37 12.46
CA ASP A 5 -0.08 -8.06 11.25
C ASP A 5 -0.42 -7.17 10.02
N PRO A 6 0.57 -6.82 9.17
CA PRO A 6 0.34 -6.01 7.98
C PRO A 6 -0.73 -6.59 7.04
N ALA A 7 -0.92 -7.91 6.99
CA ALA A 7 -1.98 -8.53 6.20
C ALA A 7 -3.38 -8.17 6.72
N VAL A 8 -3.53 -8.12 8.04
CA VAL A 8 -4.78 -7.70 8.71
C VAL A 8 -5.05 -6.22 8.46
N ILE A 9 -4.01 -5.38 8.53
CA ILE A 9 -4.13 -3.94 8.27
C ILE A 9 -4.54 -3.68 6.82
N ALA A 10 -3.90 -4.34 5.85
CA ALA A 10 -4.25 -4.20 4.44
C ALA A 10 -5.71 -4.61 4.20
N SER A 11 -6.15 -5.73 4.78
CA SER A 11 -7.55 -6.17 4.70
C SER A 11 -8.54 -5.18 5.33
N GLN A 12 -8.18 -4.55 6.44
CA GLN A 12 -9.01 -3.53 7.08
C GLN A 12 -9.11 -2.26 6.22
N ILE A 13 -8.01 -1.82 5.61
CA ILE A 13 -8.01 -0.66 4.70
C ILE A 13 -8.89 -0.94 3.49
N GLU A 14 -8.82 -2.14 2.90
CA GLU A 14 -9.68 -2.56 1.78
C GLU A 14 -11.18 -2.47 2.07
N GLN A 15 -11.59 -2.55 3.34
CA GLN A 15 -12.98 -2.45 3.76
C GLN A 15 -13.43 -1.00 4.00
N LEU A 16 -12.51 -0.04 4.02
CA LEU A 16 -12.85 1.36 4.24
C LEU A 16 -13.52 1.98 2.99
N PRO A 17 -14.30 3.05 3.18
CA PRO A 17 -14.71 3.93 2.08
C PRO A 17 -13.48 4.45 1.32
N PHE A 18 -13.60 4.54 -0.01
CA PHE A 18 -12.46 4.87 -0.88
C PHE A 18 -11.92 6.28 -0.59
N GLU A 19 -12.78 7.21 -0.19
CA GLU A 19 -12.41 8.57 0.18
C GLU A 19 -11.45 8.65 1.38
N LEU A 20 -11.35 7.60 2.20
CA LEU A 20 -10.43 7.56 3.34
C LEU A 20 -9.02 7.07 2.97
N PHE A 21 -8.81 6.60 1.74
CA PHE A 21 -7.53 6.02 1.34
C PHE A 21 -6.44 7.10 1.25
N GLU A 22 -6.74 8.24 0.64
CA GLU A 22 -5.75 9.31 0.47
C GLU A 22 -5.29 9.91 1.82
N PRO A 23 -6.18 10.24 2.78
CA PRO A 23 -5.76 10.65 4.13
C PRO A 23 -4.86 9.62 4.83
N ILE A 24 -5.11 8.32 4.63
CA ILE A 24 -4.26 7.25 5.16
C ILE A 24 -2.89 7.30 4.48
N PHE A 25 -2.85 7.38 3.15
CA PHE A 25 -1.62 7.43 2.37
C PHE A 25 -0.74 8.63 2.69
N GLU A 26 -1.33 9.78 3.02
CA GLU A 26 -0.61 10.96 3.48
C GLU A 26 0.15 10.71 4.78
N ALA A 27 -0.42 9.95 5.70
CA ALA A 27 0.17 9.61 6.99
C ALA A 27 1.23 8.48 6.93
N LEU A 28 1.27 7.72 5.83
CA LEU A 28 2.18 6.58 5.67
C LEU A 28 3.53 6.97 5.05
N SER A 29 4.58 6.27 5.49
CA SER A 29 5.87 6.28 4.82
C SER A 29 5.86 5.39 3.58
N PHE A 30 6.85 5.56 2.69
CA PHE A 30 7.00 4.70 1.53
C PHE A 30 7.14 3.22 1.91
N ARG A 31 7.85 2.93 3.00
CA ARG A 31 8.02 1.55 3.50
C ARG A 31 6.70 0.95 3.94
N ASP A 32 5.85 1.72 4.61
CA ASP A 32 4.53 1.24 5.05
C ASP A 32 3.63 0.97 3.85
N VAL A 33 3.67 1.82 2.82
CA VAL A 33 2.91 1.63 1.58
C VAL A 33 3.35 0.36 0.85
N ILE A 34 4.65 0.10 0.72
CA ILE A 34 5.16 -1.16 0.14
C ILE A 34 4.71 -2.36 0.98
N ALA A 35 4.80 -2.25 2.30
CA ALA A 35 4.41 -3.33 3.20
C ALA A 35 2.93 -3.65 3.03
N LEU A 36 2.05 -2.66 2.95
CA LEU A 36 0.62 -2.87 2.68
C LEU A 36 0.36 -3.41 1.28
N ALA A 37 1.07 -2.89 0.27
CA ALA A 37 0.98 -3.33 -1.11
C ALA A 37 1.30 -4.82 -1.28
N LYS A 38 2.28 -5.35 -0.53
CA LYS A 38 2.61 -6.79 -0.50
C LYS A 38 1.41 -7.67 -0.23
N TYR A 39 0.54 -7.23 0.69
CA TYR A 39 -0.61 -8.00 1.16
C TYR A 39 -1.90 -7.63 0.45
N ALA A 40 -1.89 -6.53 -0.31
CA ALA A 40 -3.00 -6.15 -1.16
C ALA A 40 -2.82 -6.81 -2.53
N GLY A 41 -3.76 -7.66 -2.95
CA GLY A 41 -3.65 -8.34 -4.24
C GLY A 41 -3.51 -7.37 -5.42
N ALA A 42 -3.00 -7.84 -6.56
CA ALA A 42 -2.75 -7.02 -7.75
C ALA A 42 -3.99 -6.29 -8.30
N ASN A 43 -5.20 -6.76 -7.97
CA ASN A 43 -6.49 -6.16 -8.35
C ASN A 43 -7.25 -5.54 -7.15
N SER A 44 -6.52 -5.19 -6.09
CA SER A 44 -7.10 -4.64 -4.86
C SER A 44 -7.49 -3.17 -5.02
N ARG A 45 -8.41 -2.69 -4.17
CA ARG A 45 -8.82 -1.27 -4.18
C ARG A 45 -7.65 -0.38 -3.76
N LEU A 46 -6.78 -0.88 -2.88
CA LEU A 46 -5.56 -0.23 -2.44
C LEU A 46 -4.60 0.01 -3.60
N ALA A 47 -4.35 -1.02 -4.43
CA ALA A 47 -3.49 -0.87 -5.60
C ALA A 47 -4.02 0.19 -6.58
N ALA A 48 -5.33 0.18 -6.85
CA ALA A 48 -5.97 1.19 -7.70
C ALA A 48 -5.91 2.60 -7.10
N ALA A 49 -6.05 2.72 -5.78
CA ALA A 49 -5.91 4.00 -5.09
C ALA A 49 -4.47 4.53 -5.15
N LEU A 50 -3.46 3.66 -5.00
CA LEU A 50 -2.05 4.05 -5.08
C LEU A 50 -1.63 4.48 -6.49
N GLU A 51 -2.26 3.91 -7.54
CA GLU A 51 -2.09 4.35 -8.92
C GLU A 51 -2.63 5.76 -9.20
N THR A 52 -3.65 6.17 -8.45
CA THR A 52 -4.36 7.44 -8.67
C THR A 52 -4.05 8.50 -7.61
N SER A 53 -3.38 8.12 -6.52
CA SER A 53 -2.98 8.99 -5.42
C SER A 53 -2.03 10.09 -5.91
N PRO A 54 -2.33 11.38 -5.67
CA PRO A 54 -1.42 12.48 -5.97
C PRO A 54 -0.02 12.32 -5.36
N LYS A 55 0.09 11.69 -4.18
CA LYS A 55 1.36 11.48 -3.49
C LYS A 55 2.19 10.34 -4.09
N TRP A 56 1.54 9.27 -4.53
CA TRP A 56 2.23 8.02 -4.88
C TRP A 56 2.23 7.67 -6.38
N ARG A 57 1.32 8.22 -7.18
CA ARG A 57 1.14 7.87 -8.60
C ARG A 57 2.41 7.95 -9.44
N ASP A 58 3.35 8.83 -9.10
CA ASP A 58 4.59 9.02 -9.87
C ASP A 58 5.65 7.95 -9.53
N ILE A 59 5.64 7.43 -8.30
CA ILE A 59 6.60 6.42 -7.80
C ILE A 59 6.02 5.01 -7.97
N TRP A 60 4.70 4.87 -7.96
CA TRP A 60 4.01 3.60 -8.00
C TRP A 60 4.34 2.72 -9.22
N PRO A 61 4.48 3.26 -10.46
CA PRO A 61 4.95 2.48 -11.60
C PRO A 61 6.36 1.90 -11.39
N THR A 62 7.25 2.65 -10.75
CA THR A 62 8.60 2.18 -10.41
C THR A 62 8.55 1.07 -9.37
N TYR A 63 7.68 1.16 -8.36
CA TYR A 63 7.42 0.06 -7.43
C TYR A 63 6.99 -1.20 -8.19
N LYS A 64 5.95 -1.11 -9.03
CA LYS A 64 5.42 -2.28 -9.77
C LYS A 64 6.47 -2.92 -10.70
N ALA A 65 7.32 -2.11 -11.32
CA ALA A 65 8.39 -2.62 -12.20
C ALA A 65 9.50 -3.38 -11.45
N ASN A 66 9.67 -3.13 -10.14
CA ASN A 66 10.71 -3.72 -9.31
C ASN A 66 10.11 -4.38 -8.06
N GLU A 67 8.89 -4.91 -8.17
CA GLU A 67 8.12 -5.37 -7.01
C GLU A 67 8.90 -6.41 -6.21
N GLU A 68 9.49 -7.42 -6.86
CA GLU A 68 10.30 -8.44 -6.20
C GLU A 68 11.44 -7.84 -5.37
N ASP A 69 12.19 -6.88 -5.93
CA ASP A 69 13.29 -6.22 -5.24
C ASP A 69 12.80 -5.44 -4.01
N PHE A 70 11.72 -4.68 -4.15
CA PHE A 70 11.13 -3.95 -3.03
C PHE A 70 10.59 -4.89 -1.95
N GLN A 71 10.07 -6.05 -2.33
CA GLN A 71 9.58 -7.05 -1.37
C GLN A 71 10.69 -7.71 -0.55
N THR A 72 11.91 -7.81 -1.08
CA THR A 72 13.07 -8.28 -0.31
C THR A 72 13.52 -7.29 0.77
N LEU A 73 13.27 -5.97 0.59
CA LEU A 73 13.67 -4.93 1.54
C LEU A 73 12.77 -4.83 2.79
N VAL A 74 11.56 -5.39 2.72
CA VAL A 74 10.55 -5.35 3.80
C VAL A 74 10.55 -6.65 4.62
N SER A 75 11.30 -7.67 4.20
CA SER A 75 11.48 -8.96 4.88
C SER A 75 12.52 -8.88 5.99
#